data_AF-A0A540L8R8-F1
#
_entry.id   AF-A0A540L8R8-F1
#
_cell.length_a   1.000
_cell.length_b   1.000
_cell.length_c   1.000
_cell.angle_alpha   90.00
_cell.angle_beta   90.00
_cell.angle_gamma   90.00
#
_symmetry.space_group_name_H-M   'P 1'
#
loop_
_entity.id
_entity.type
_entity.pdbx_description
1 polymer ?
#
loop_
_entity_poly.entity_id
_entity_poly.type
_entity_poly.pdbx_seq_one_letter_code
_entity_poly.pdbx_strand_id
1 'polypeptide(L)'
;MGKKPSWVPTVVTQVSLCFCLYLAFQLGQPRRSVRHGRSETRPLDLYFISVGGGFRPPTRQTRLLKQMEKVAKKYKAEFVVDVSNLGEDDPLMQNGTLHFSSRKVPWYTTRVSEGKGRGYFQKMIKLPYEKTLDVIVVDTGLLLNLTVGSLSEVGNNQLHWLRRTLETTGSNWRIVVGFHPLAICEDVEDRMEAKQVFDSLRSTFTKFEVNAYLSGQGCASSTGLSILSYIRNPGKMAAPSARLRRKLEDGFLLHRVNSLEIETYIVTSAGEVVHKSVLHQRGKEIM
;
A
#
# COMPACT_ATOMS: atom_id res chain seq x y z
N MET A 1 -46.27 -59.14 -7.86
CA MET A 1 -45.92 -58.53 -6.57
C MET A 1 -44.86 -57.46 -6.79
N GLY A 2 -45.23 -56.18 -6.67
CA GLY A 2 -44.31 -55.05 -6.90
C GLY A 2 -43.30 -54.90 -5.77
N LYS A 3 -42.01 -54.82 -6.10
CA LYS A 3 -40.93 -54.54 -5.15
C LYS A 3 -41.09 -53.12 -4.61
N LYS A 4 -41.32 -52.98 -3.30
CA LYS A 4 -41.34 -51.67 -2.64
C LYS A 4 -39.95 -51.02 -2.80
N PRO A 5 -39.87 -49.75 -3.24
CA PRO A 5 -38.59 -49.08 -3.37
C PRO A 5 -37.98 -48.90 -1.98
N SER A 6 -36.80 -49.48 -1.75
CA SER A 6 -36.09 -49.30 -0.48
C SER A 6 -35.59 -47.87 -0.40
N TRP A 7 -36.01 -47.12 0.63
CA TRP A 7 -35.57 -45.75 0.90
C TRP A 7 -34.14 -45.67 1.48
N VAL A 8 -33.59 -46.81 1.89
CA VAL A 8 -32.26 -46.93 2.51
C VAL A 8 -31.13 -46.33 1.67
N PRO A 9 -31.04 -46.56 0.34
CA PRO A 9 -29.98 -46.00 -0.49
C PRO A 9 -30.03 -44.46 -0.55
N THR A 10 -31.25 -43.90 -0.54
CA THR A 10 -31.49 -42.45 -0.58
C THR A 10 -31.07 -41.77 0.71
N VAL A 11 -31.33 -42.41 1.85
CA VAL A 11 -30.90 -41.91 3.16
C VAL A 11 -29.37 -41.97 3.28
N VAL A 12 -28.75 -43.07 2.85
CA VAL A 12 -27.29 -43.22 2.89
C VAL A 12 -26.59 -42.19 2.00
N THR A 13 -27.14 -41.88 0.83
CA THR A 13 -26.58 -40.85 -0.06
C THR A 13 -26.73 -39.45 0.52
N GLN A 14 -27.87 -39.11 1.14
CA GLN A 14 -28.07 -37.82 1.79
C GLN A 14 -27.13 -37.62 3.00
N VAL A 15 -26.92 -38.65 3.82
CA VAL A 15 -26.00 -38.59 4.95
C VAL A 15 -24.56 -38.42 4.48
N SER A 16 -24.13 -39.16 3.46
CA SER A 16 -22.79 -39.00 2.86
C SER A 16 -22.59 -37.61 2.28
N LEU A 17 -23.58 -37.06 1.57
CA LEU A 17 -23.52 -35.70 1.03
C LEU A 17 -23.43 -34.63 2.13
N CYS A 18 -24.21 -34.78 3.21
CA CYS A 18 -24.10 -33.88 4.37
C CYS A 18 -22.73 -33.97 5.04
N PHE A 19 -22.15 -35.16 5.14
CA PHE A 19 -20.83 -35.36 5.73
C PHE A 19 -19.73 -34.74 4.86
N CYS A 20 -19.79 -34.91 3.54
CA CYS A 20 -18.87 -34.26 2.59
C CYS A 20 -18.97 -32.74 2.63
N LEU A 21 -20.19 -32.18 2.70
CA LEU A 21 -20.41 -30.74 2.86
C LEU A 21 -19.86 -30.22 4.19
N TYR A 22 -20.07 -30.94 5.28
CA TYR A 22 -19.52 -30.59 6.59
C TYR A 22 -17.98 -30.57 6.59
N LEU A 23 -17.35 -31.59 5.99
CA LEU A 23 -15.90 -31.64 5.82
C LEU A 23 -15.39 -30.50 4.93
N ALA A 24 -16.09 -30.19 3.84
CA ALA A 24 -15.75 -29.07 2.98
C ALA A 24 -15.82 -27.72 3.72
N PHE A 25 -16.82 -27.51 4.57
CA PHE A 25 -16.92 -26.33 5.42
C PHE A 25 -15.81 -26.27 6.49
N GLN A 26 -15.47 -27.40 7.12
CA GLN A 26 -14.37 -27.49 8.10
C GLN A 26 -13.00 -27.23 7.45
N LEU A 27 -12.78 -27.71 6.23
CA LEU A 27 -11.57 -27.47 5.44
C LEU A 27 -11.51 -26.04 4.88
N GLY A 28 -12.67 -25.46 4.55
CA GLY A 28 -12.82 -24.10 4.03
C GLY A 28 -12.84 -23.00 5.10
N GLN A 29 -12.92 -23.35 6.39
CA GLN A 29 -12.77 -22.35 7.45
C GLN A 29 -11.31 -21.88 7.52
N PRO A 30 -11.03 -20.59 7.33
CA PRO A 30 -9.69 -20.05 7.54
C PRO A 30 -9.36 -20.28 9.01
N ARG A 31 -8.41 -21.18 9.28
CA ARG A 31 -7.84 -21.37 10.62
C ARG A 31 -7.55 -19.97 11.17
N ARG A 32 -8.30 -19.56 12.19
CA ARG A 32 -7.99 -18.39 13.00
C ARG A 32 -6.59 -18.61 13.55
N SER A 33 -5.59 -18.05 12.87
CA SER A 33 -4.21 -18.16 13.28
C SER A 33 -3.97 -17.16 14.42
N VAL A 34 -4.43 -17.54 15.61
CA VAL A 34 -3.80 -17.09 16.84
C VAL A 34 -2.45 -17.79 16.88
N ARG A 35 -1.43 -17.19 16.27
CA ARG A 35 -0.03 -17.54 16.51
C ARG A 35 0.75 -16.27 16.85
N HIS A 36 0.83 -16.03 18.15
CA HIS A 36 1.98 -15.37 18.73
C HIS A 36 3.27 -16.14 18.37
N GLY A 37 4.30 -15.40 17.97
CA GLY A 37 5.69 -15.78 18.26
C GLY A 37 6.33 -16.89 17.44
N ARG A 38 6.47 -16.71 16.11
CA ARG A 38 7.71 -17.12 15.40
C ARG A 38 7.75 -16.48 14.02
N SER A 39 8.64 -15.50 13.88
CA SER A 39 8.96 -14.84 12.60
C SER A 39 9.86 -15.76 11.78
N GLU A 40 9.39 -16.96 11.43
CA GLU A 40 9.96 -17.69 10.31
C GLU A 40 9.45 -16.98 9.05
N THR A 41 10.33 -16.25 8.38
CA THR A 41 10.11 -15.72 7.03
C THR A 41 9.54 -16.84 6.17
N ARG A 42 8.25 -16.77 5.83
CA ARG A 42 7.68 -17.68 4.85
C ARG A 42 8.40 -17.39 3.53
N PRO A 43 8.98 -18.38 2.86
CA PRO A 43 9.82 -18.18 1.67
C PRO A 43 9.06 -17.65 0.43
N LEU A 44 7.80 -17.24 0.60
CA LEU A 44 6.84 -16.90 -0.45
C LEU A 44 6.28 -15.47 -0.31
N ASP A 45 6.77 -14.72 0.66
CA ASP A 45 6.31 -13.36 0.92
C ASP A 45 7.38 -12.35 0.46
N LEU A 46 6.98 -11.36 -0.33
CA LEU A 46 7.80 -10.19 -0.62
C LEU A 46 7.64 -9.17 0.51
N TYR A 47 8.74 -8.59 0.98
CA TYR A 47 8.72 -7.53 1.98
C TYR A 47 9.27 -6.23 1.40
N PHE A 48 8.63 -5.12 1.71
CA PHE A 48 9.17 -3.79 1.41
C PHE A 48 8.80 -2.78 2.50
N ILE A 49 9.56 -1.69 2.59
CA ILE A 49 9.34 -0.63 3.57
C ILE A 49 8.80 0.60 2.86
N SER A 50 7.83 1.30 3.47
CA SER A 50 7.53 2.68 3.09
C SER A 50 7.72 3.62 4.27
N VAL A 51 8.25 4.81 4.01
CA VAL A 51 8.58 5.80 5.03
C VAL A 51 8.21 7.20 4.54
N GLY A 52 7.71 8.04 5.43
CA GLY A 52 7.48 9.45 5.10
C GLY A 52 8.82 10.17 5.08
N GLY A 53 9.11 10.91 4.02
CA GLY A 53 10.36 11.66 3.89
C GLY A 53 10.44 12.86 4.82
N GLY A 54 11.31 13.80 4.48
CA GLY A 54 11.43 15.09 5.13
C GLY A 54 12.47 15.15 6.25
N PHE A 55 12.74 16.39 6.66
CA PHE A 55 13.77 16.69 7.65
C PHE A 55 13.43 16.15 9.04
N ARG A 56 14.44 15.58 9.69
CA ARG A 56 14.38 15.11 11.08
C ARG A 56 15.66 15.51 11.80
N PRO A 57 15.60 15.80 13.12
CA PRO A 57 16.80 15.96 13.92
C PRO A 57 17.75 14.75 13.75
N PRO A 58 19.07 14.95 13.65
CA PRO A 58 20.02 13.88 13.32
C PRO A 58 19.87 12.63 14.19
N THR A 59 19.70 12.80 15.51
CA THR A 59 19.53 11.69 16.46
C THR A 59 18.27 10.86 16.18
N ARG A 60 17.16 11.51 15.83
CA ARG A 60 15.89 10.84 15.48
C ARG A 60 16.02 10.13 14.14
N GLN A 61 16.63 10.77 13.15
CA GLN A 61 16.85 10.20 11.82
C GLN A 61 17.74 8.96 11.89
N THR A 62 18.87 9.03 12.60
CA THR A 62 19.76 7.87 12.78
C THR A 62 19.06 6.72 13.50
N ARG A 63 18.24 7.00 14.53
CA ARG A 63 17.46 5.98 15.23
C ARG A 63 16.45 5.29 14.29
N LEU A 64 15.72 6.07 13.49
CA LEU A 64 14.79 5.56 12.49
C LEU A 64 15.50 4.68 11.46
N LEU A 65 16.59 5.16 10.85
CA LEU A 65 17.36 4.42 9.85
C LEU A 65 17.94 3.12 10.40
N LYS A 66 18.51 3.12 11.62
CA LYS A 66 18.98 1.88 12.29
C LYS A 66 17.86 0.87 12.50
N GLN A 67 16.68 1.34 12.89
CA GLN A 67 15.52 0.47 13.08
C GLN A 67 15.00 -0.09 11.75
N MET A 68 14.93 0.74 10.71
CA MET A 68 14.59 0.31 9.35
C MET A 68 15.59 -0.72 8.83
N GLU A 69 16.89 -0.51 9.04
CA GLU A 69 17.95 -1.44 8.62
C GLU A 69 17.79 -2.79 9.33
N LYS A 70 17.54 -2.78 10.64
CA LYS A 70 17.28 -4.00 11.43
C LYS A 70 16.07 -4.77 10.88
N VAL A 71 14.99 -4.07 10.56
CA VAL A 71 13.77 -4.69 10.00
C VAL A 71 14.01 -5.19 8.59
N ALA A 72 14.63 -4.40 7.72
CA ALA A 72 15.00 -4.80 6.37
C ALA A 72 15.91 -6.04 6.38
N LYS A 73 16.86 -6.12 7.33
CA LYS A 73 17.73 -7.28 7.51
C LYS A 73 16.95 -8.52 7.89
N LYS A 74 16.07 -8.40 8.89
CA LYS A 74 15.28 -9.50 9.45
C LYS A 74 14.29 -10.08 8.44
N TYR A 75 13.57 -9.22 7.71
CA TYR A 75 12.53 -9.62 6.77
C TYR A 75 13.01 -9.74 5.33
N LYS A 76 14.30 -9.44 5.06
CA LYS A 76 14.87 -9.39 3.72
C LYS A 76 14.06 -8.48 2.79
N ALA A 77 13.81 -7.26 3.25
CA ALA A 77 13.06 -6.28 2.46
C ALA A 77 13.77 -6.02 1.11
N GLU A 78 13.01 -6.04 0.03
CA GLU A 78 13.52 -5.94 -1.34
C GLU A 78 13.74 -4.51 -1.81
N PHE A 79 12.96 -3.56 -1.28
CA PHE A 79 13.09 -2.14 -1.61
C PHE A 79 12.50 -1.26 -0.50
N VAL A 80 12.83 0.03 -0.56
CA VAL A 80 12.27 1.09 0.27
C VAL A 80 11.56 2.10 -0.62
N VAL A 81 10.37 2.54 -0.21
CA VAL A 81 9.64 3.65 -0.84
C VAL A 81 9.66 4.84 0.12
N ASP A 82 10.46 5.85 -0.20
CA ASP A 82 10.42 7.15 0.44
C ASP A 82 9.27 7.99 -0.15
N VAL A 83 8.38 8.46 0.71
CA VAL A 83 7.25 9.28 0.28
C VAL A 83 7.50 10.70 0.72
N SER A 84 8.29 11.40 -0.09
CA SER A 84 8.75 12.77 0.13
C SER A 84 8.24 13.74 -0.94
N ASN A 85 8.20 15.02 -0.60
CA ASN A 85 8.08 16.09 -1.58
C ASN A 85 9.42 16.39 -2.27
N LEU A 86 10.55 16.09 -1.63
CA LEU A 86 11.89 16.45 -2.10
C LEU A 86 12.46 15.48 -3.14
N GLY A 87 11.93 14.25 -3.23
CA GLY A 87 12.50 13.26 -4.15
C GLY A 87 13.91 12.85 -3.78
N GLU A 88 14.80 12.80 -4.75
CA GLU A 88 16.21 12.40 -4.54
C GLU A 88 16.98 13.38 -3.65
N ASP A 89 16.46 14.60 -3.50
CA ASP A 89 17.00 15.63 -2.60
C ASP A 89 16.54 15.43 -1.15
N ASP A 90 15.77 14.37 -0.86
CA ASP A 90 15.29 14.08 0.48
C ASP A 90 16.44 13.68 1.43
N PRO A 91 16.64 14.39 2.56
CA PRO A 91 17.72 14.07 3.50
C PRO A 91 17.63 12.67 4.11
N LEU A 92 16.41 12.12 4.28
CA LEU A 92 16.23 10.75 4.77
C LEU A 92 16.63 9.74 3.70
N MET A 93 16.26 9.95 2.43
CA MET A 93 16.69 9.08 1.33
C MET A 93 18.21 9.12 1.12
N GLN A 94 18.82 10.31 1.12
CA GLN A 94 20.27 10.45 0.93
C GLN A 94 21.05 9.74 2.05
N ASN A 95 20.71 10.04 3.32
CA ASN A 95 21.35 9.41 4.46
C ASN A 95 21.02 7.91 4.54
N GLY A 96 19.79 7.53 4.19
CA GLY A 96 19.34 6.14 4.12
C GLY A 96 20.13 5.34 3.10
N THR A 97 20.30 5.84 1.88
CA THR A 97 21.05 5.16 0.82
C THR A 97 22.51 4.92 1.23
N LEU A 98 23.12 5.87 1.94
CA LEU A 98 24.46 5.71 2.52
C LEU A 98 24.49 4.68 3.65
N HIS A 99 23.55 4.76 4.60
CA HIS A 99 23.48 3.84 5.74
C HIS A 99 23.10 2.39 5.34
N PHE A 100 22.31 2.20 4.28
CA PHE A 100 21.87 0.89 3.78
C PHE A 100 22.83 0.27 2.74
N SER A 101 24.02 0.85 2.58
CA SER A 101 25.02 0.46 1.59
C SER A 101 25.43 -1.03 1.66
N SER A 102 25.35 -1.65 2.84
CA SER A 102 25.72 -3.06 3.05
C SER A 102 24.85 -4.07 2.28
N ARG A 103 23.61 -3.72 1.93
CA ARG A 103 22.66 -4.62 1.26
C ARG A 103 22.21 -4.19 -0.13
N LYS A 104 22.60 -2.99 -0.60
CA LYS A 104 22.18 -2.44 -1.91
C LYS A 104 20.65 -2.50 -2.11
N VAL A 105 19.87 -2.30 -1.04
CA VAL A 105 18.40 -2.25 -1.14
C VAL A 105 18.02 -0.99 -1.94
N PRO A 106 17.34 -1.10 -3.09
CA PRO A 106 16.95 0.06 -3.88
C PRO A 106 15.95 0.94 -3.13
N TRP A 107 16.11 2.25 -3.29
CA TRP A 107 15.20 3.27 -2.81
C TRP A 107 14.43 3.88 -3.99
N TYR A 108 13.12 3.98 -3.84
CA TYR A 108 12.23 4.68 -4.75
C TYR A 108 11.64 5.87 -4.01
N THR A 109 11.48 7.00 -4.68
CA THR A 109 10.91 8.19 -4.04
C THR A 109 9.81 8.81 -4.86
N THR A 110 8.82 9.39 -4.18
CA THR A 110 7.94 10.40 -4.78
C THR A 110 8.70 11.71 -4.94
N ARG A 111 8.32 12.54 -5.91
CA ARG A 111 8.81 13.91 -6.06
C ARG A 111 7.61 14.85 -6.20
N VAL A 112 7.78 16.08 -5.74
CA VAL A 112 6.83 17.19 -5.89
C VAL A 112 7.65 18.40 -6.35
N SER A 113 7.94 18.52 -7.67
CA SER A 113 8.75 19.64 -8.18
C SER A 113 8.62 19.89 -9.69
N GLU A 114 8.99 21.08 -10.16
CA GLU A 114 9.13 21.46 -11.58
C GLU A 114 10.52 21.14 -12.19
N GLY A 115 11.30 20.24 -11.57
CA GLY A 115 12.69 19.93 -11.98
C GLY A 115 12.83 18.99 -13.19
N LYS A 116 14.08 18.81 -13.68
CA LYS A 116 14.41 17.86 -14.75
C LYS A 116 14.14 16.41 -14.31
N GLY A 117 13.38 15.67 -15.12
CA GLY A 117 13.04 14.25 -14.94
C GLY A 117 11.53 13.99 -14.85
N ARG A 118 11.06 12.77 -15.20
CA ARG A 118 9.65 12.39 -14.96
C ARG A 118 9.48 12.03 -13.48
N GLY A 119 8.78 12.87 -12.72
CA GLY A 119 8.46 12.64 -11.30
C GLY A 119 7.46 11.49 -11.04
N TYR A 120 7.04 10.78 -12.09
CA TYR A 120 6.12 9.66 -12.05
C TYR A 120 6.66 8.47 -12.86
N PHE A 121 6.44 7.26 -12.35
CA PHE A 121 6.92 6.03 -12.98
C PHE A 121 6.18 4.79 -12.47
N GLN A 122 6.35 3.67 -13.17
CA GLN A 122 5.86 2.35 -12.77
C GLN A 122 7.04 1.41 -12.54
N LYS A 123 7.00 0.66 -11.44
CA LYS A 123 7.87 -0.49 -11.20
C LYS A 123 7.03 -1.74 -11.01
N MET A 124 7.20 -2.67 -11.95
CA MET A 124 6.65 -4.01 -11.86
C MET A 124 7.63 -4.92 -11.14
N ILE A 125 7.15 -5.59 -10.11
CA ILE A 125 7.94 -6.42 -9.20
C ILE A 125 7.36 -7.82 -9.25
N LYS A 126 8.23 -8.80 -9.52
CA LYS A 126 7.82 -10.20 -9.57
C LYS A 126 7.62 -10.71 -8.15
N LEU A 127 6.45 -11.28 -7.90
CA LEU A 127 6.15 -12.03 -6.69
C LEU A 127 6.35 -13.53 -6.97
N PRO A 128 6.46 -14.35 -5.92
CA PRO A 128 6.38 -15.80 -6.06
C PRO A 128 5.11 -16.24 -6.81
N TYR A 129 5.17 -17.40 -7.47
CA TYR A 129 4.06 -17.99 -8.25
C TYR A 129 3.60 -17.16 -9.46
N GLU A 130 4.55 -16.53 -10.15
CA GLU A 130 4.29 -15.75 -11.38
C GLU A 130 3.29 -14.59 -11.18
N LYS A 131 3.07 -14.18 -9.93
CA LYS A 131 2.27 -13.01 -9.61
C LYS A 131 3.14 -11.75 -9.72
N THR A 132 2.50 -10.60 -9.88
CA THR A 132 3.22 -9.32 -9.94
C THR A 132 2.57 -8.24 -9.08
N LEU A 133 3.42 -7.35 -8.58
CA LEU A 133 3.07 -6.13 -7.88
C LEU A 133 3.54 -4.94 -8.72
N ASP A 134 2.62 -4.06 -9.07
CA ASP A 134 2.95 -2.74 -9.58
C ASP A 134 2.99 -1.71 -8.46
N VAL A 135 4.13 -1.04 -8.35
CA VAL A 135 4.30 0.19 -7.58
C VAL A 135 4.29 1.35 -8.57
N ILE A 136 3.24 2.17 -8.52
CA ILE A 136 3.02 3.30 -9.44
C ILE A 136 3.22 4.60 -8.66
N VAL A 137 4.30 5.29 -8.95
CA VAL A 137 4.62 6.57 -8.32
C VAL A 137 4.04 7.71 -9.16
N VAL A 138 3.33 8.62 -8.50
CA VAL A 138 2.72 9.81 -9.10
C VAL A 138 3.23 11.09 -8.42
N ASP A 139 3.58 12.08 -9.24
CA ASP A 139 3.91 13.42 -8.79
C ASP A 139 2.60 14.20 -8.59
N THR A 140 2.10 14.14 -7.36
CA THR A 140 0.90 14.88 -6.94
C THR A 140 1.09 16.41 -6.91
N GLY A 141 2.33 16.92 -6.95
CA GLY A 141 2.61 18.35 -7.02
C GLY A 141 2.27 18.94 -8.38
N LEU A 142 2.66 18.23 -9.45
CA LEU A 142 2.25 18.57 -10.82
C LEU A 142 0.73 18.50 -11.01
N LEU A 143 0.04 17.72 -10.16
CA LEU A 143 -1.42 17.63 -10.09
C LEU A 143 -2.05 18.64 -9.11
N LEU A 144 -1.27 19.52 -8.49
CA LEU A 144 -1.76 20.53 -7.53
C LEU A 144 -1.42 21.97 -7.92
N ASN A 145 -0.33 22.20 -8.67
CA ASN A 145 -0.05 23.48 -9.35
C ASN A 145 -1.13 23.85 -10.39
N LEU A 146 -2.19 23.05 -10.48
CA LEU A 146 -3.43 23.24 -11.21
C LEU A 146 -4.27 24.44 -10.76
N THR A 147 -3.93 25.07 -9.62
CA THR A 147 -4.68 26.19 -9.02
C THR A 147 -4.50 27.54 -9.75
N VAL A 148 -3.82 27.58 -10.91
CA VAL A 148 -3.72 28.78 -11.76
C VAL A 148 -4.24 28.48 -13.16
N GLY A 149 -5.51 28.06 -13.26
CA GLY A 149 -6.35 28.26 -14.44
C GLY A 149 -6.20 27.31 -15.63
N SER A 150 -5.33 26.29 -15.59
CA SER A 150 -5.20 25.28 -16.67
C SER A 150 -4.29 24.13 -16.23
N LEU A 151 -4.60 22.88 -16.62
CA LEU A 151 -3.64 21.78 -16.49
C LEU A 151 -2.39 22.12 -17.30
N SER A 152 -1.23 22.18 -16.64
CA SER A 152 0.02 22.19 -17.39
C SER A 152 0.06 20.96 -18.30
N GLU A 153 0.59 21.10 -19.51
CA GLU A 153 0.73 20.00 -20.46
C GLU A 153 1.37 18.77 -19.80
N VAL A 154 2.33 19.01 -18.89
CA VAL A 154 3.01 18.00 -18.09
C VAL A 154 2.08 17.26 -17.11
N GLY A 155 1.21 17.98 -16.40
CA GLY A 155 0.20 17.38 -15.52
C GLY A 155 -0.81 16.54 -16.29
N ASN A 156 -1.23 17.01 -17.47
CA ASN A 156 -2.19 16.29 -18.30
C ASN A 156 -1.58 15.02 -18.88
N ASN A 157 -0.32 15.12 -19.32
CA ASN A 157 0.48 13.98 -19.76
C ASN A 157 0.63 12.92 -18.65
N GLN A 158 0.81 13.34 -17.39
CA GLN A 158 0.85 12.41 -16.25
C GLN A 158 -0.50 11.70 -16.04
N LEU A 159 -1.63 12.43 -16.05
CA LEU A 159 -2.95 11.81 -15.88
C LEU A 159 -3.28 10.83 -17.01
N HIS A 160 -2.97 11.20 -18.25
CA HIS A 160 -3.15 10.32 -19.40
C HIS A 160 -2.25 9.07 -19.30
N TRP A 161 -0.97 9.26 -18.94
CA TRP A 161 -0.06 8.14 -18.68
C TRP A 161 -0.56 7.23 -17.56
N LEU A 162 -1.06 7.78 -16.46
CA LEU A 162 -1.56 7.03 -15.32
C LEU A 162 -2.78 6.18 -15.70
N ARG A 163 -3.75 6.77 -16.43
CA ARG A 163 -4.92 6.02 -16.94
C ARG A 163 -4.49 4.89 -17.85
N ARG A 164 -3.64 5.16 -18.84
CA ARG A 164 -3.13 4.15 -19.77
C ARG A 164 -2.36 3.04 -19.05
N THR A 165 -1.57 3.40 -18.05
CA THR A 165 -0.81 2.45 -17.22
C THR A 165 -1.77 1.55 -16.45
N LEU A 166 -2.80 2.11 -15.81
CA LEU A 166 -3.81 1.36 -15.05
C LEU A 166 -4.71 0.50 -15.95
N GLU A 167 -4.98 0.92 -17.18
CA GLU A 167 -5.75 0.16 -18.17
C GLU A 167 -4.97 -1.06 -18.69
N THR A 168 -3.66 -0.91 -18.87
CA THR A 168 -2.82 -1.93 -19.53
C THR A 168 -2.16 -2.90 -18.55
N THR A 169 -2.07 -2.55 -17.26
CA THR A 169 -1.42 -3.41 -16.27
C THR A 169 -2.20 -4.71 -16.03
N GLY A 170 -1.55 -5.84 -16.33
CA GLY A 170 -2.00 -7.17 -15.95
C GLY A 170 -1.69 -7.56 -14.50
N SER A 171 -1.10 -6.66 -13.71
CA SER A 171 -0.55 -7.04 -12.39
C SER A 171 -1.62 -7.43 -11.37
N ASN A 172 -1.24 -8.36 -10.50
CA ASN A 172 -2.15 -8.90 -9.47
C ASN A 172 -2.37 -7.91 -8.33
N TRP A 173 -1.36 -7.11 -8.03
CA TRP A 173 -1.40 -6.05 -7.05
C TRP A 173 -0.98 -4.73 -7.66
N ARG A 174 -1.66 -3.65 -7.27
CA ARG A 174 -1.42 -2.29 -7.73
C ARG A 174 -1.42 -1.36 -6.52
N ILE A 175 -0.27 -0.81 -6.19
CA ILE A 175 -0.10 0.21 -5.15
C ILE A 175 0.28 1.50 -5.86
N VAL A 176 -0.52 2.55 -5.64
CA VAL A 176 -0.19 3.89 -6.12
C VAL A 176 0.42 4.68 -4.96
N VAL A 177 1.48 5.44 -5.23
CA VAL A 177 2.22 6.22 -4.23
C VAL A 177 2.26 7.67 -4.68
N GLY A 178 1.80 8.59 -3.84
CA GLY A 178 1.90 10.03 -4.07
C GLY A 178 2.21 10.77 -2.78
N PHE A 179 2.52 12.06 -2.86
CA PHE A 179 2.83 12.83 -1.65
C PHE A 179 1.55 13.31 -0.95
N HIS A 180 0.64 13.95 -1.67
CA HIS A 180 -0.58 14.55 -1.11
C HIS A 180 -1.67 13.51 -0.80
N PRO A 181 -2.50 13.70 0.24
CA PRO A 181 -3.58 12.77 0.56
C PRO A 181 -4.70 12.81 -0.49
N LEU A 182 -5.34 11.66 -0.73
CA LEU A 182 -6.59 11.61 -1.51
C LEU A 182 -7.83 12.00 -0.69
N ALA A 183 -7.76 11.86 0.63
CA ALA A 183 -8.86 12.25 1.51
C ALA A 183 -8.88 13.78 1.61
N ILE A 184 -10.07 14.36 1.50
CA ILE A 184 -10.27 15.78 1.79
C ILE A 184 -10.12 15.94 3.29
N CYS A 185 -9.10 16.68 3.70
CA CYS A 185 -8.92 17.08 5.08
C CYS A 185 -9.88 18.25 5.32
N GLU A 186 -10.74 18.16 6.33
CA GLU A 186 -11.46 19.32 6.85
C GLU A 186 -10.39 20.39 7.15
N ASP A 187 -10.62 21.64 6.69
CA ASP A 187 -9.78 22.84 6.87
C ASP A 187 -9.14 23.49 5.62
N VAL A 188 -9.60 23.24 4.39
CA VAL A 188 -9.27 24.17 3.27
C VAL A 188 -10.51 24.50 2.45
N GLU A 189 -11.19 25.58 2.83
CA GLU A 189 -12.29 26.20 2.07
C GLU A 189 -11.85 26.70 0.68
N ASP A 190 -10.54 26.79 0.40
CA ASP A 190 -10.01 27.57 -0.73
C ASP A 190 -9.52 26.80 -1.98
N ARG A 191 -9.81 25.51 -2.16
CA ARG A 191 -9.31 24.79 -3.37
C ARG A 191 -10.30 23.82 -4.02
N MET A 192 -11.40 24.35 -4.57
CA MET A 192 -12.38 23.56 -5.34
C MET A 192 -11.75 22.77 -6.51
N GLU A 193 -10.77 23.34 -7.22
CA GLU A 193 -10.12 22.67 -8.37
C GLU A 193 -9.22 21.51 -7.93
N ALA A 194 -8.47 21.67 -6.84
CA ALA A 194 -7.67 20.59 -6.27
C ALA A 194 -8.56 19.43 -5.82
N LYS A 195 -9.73 19.75 -5.23
CA LYS A 195 -10.75 18.76 -4.85
C LYS A 195 -11.25 17.97 -6.07
N GLN A 196 -11.57 18.64 -7.18
CA GLN A 196 -12.01 17.98 -8.41
C GLN A 196 -10.97 16.99 -8.97
N VAL A 197 -9.69 17.35 -8.92
CA VAL A 197 -8.59 16.51 -9.41
C VAL A 197 -8.43 15.27 -8.54
N PHE A 198 -8.45 15.41 -7.21
CA PHE A 198 -8.39 14.26 -6.30
C PHE A 198 -9.64 13.38 -6.35
N ASP A 199 -10.82 13.96 -6.56
CA ASP A 199 -12.05 13.19 -6.82
C ASP A 199 -11.94 12.38 -8.12
N SER A 200 -11.37 12.98 -9.18
CA SER A 200 -11.11 12.29 -10.44
C SER A 200 -10.09 11.15 -10.29
N LEU A 201 -9.01 11.38 -9.52
CA LEU A 201 -8.03 10.34 -9.19
C LEU A 201 -8.67 9.20 -8.39
N ARG A 202 -9.51 9.52 -7.40
CA ARG A 202 -10.24 8.53 -6.61
C ARG A 202 -11.16 7.68 -7.49
N SER A 203 -11.90 8.33 -8.39
CA SER A 203 -12.76 7.65 -9.37
C SER A 203 -11.93 6.73 -10.28
N THR A 204 -10.80 7.23 -10.79
CA THR A 204 -9.86 6.47 -11.62
C THR A 204 -9.32 5.24 -10.88
N PHE A 205 -8.86 5.41 -9.64
CA PHE A 205 -8.34 4.32 -8.81
C PHE A 205 -9.39 3.30 -8.44
N THR A 206 -10.64 3.72 -8.28
CA THR A 206 -11.77 2.82 -8.04
C THR A 206 -12.11 2.04 -9.30
N LYS A 207 -12.19 2.70 -10.46
CA LYS A 207 -12.46 2.10 -11.78
C LYS A 207 -11.44 1.02 -12.14
N PHE A 208 -10.16 1.27 -11.87
CA PHE A 208 -9.06 0.33 -12.20
C PHE A 208 -8.63 -0.56 -11.02
N GLU A 209 -9.46 -0.62 -9.97
CA GLU A 209 -9.27 -1.51 -8.82
C GLU A 209 -7.88 -1.41 -8.17
N VAL A 210 -7.37 -0.19 -7.99
CA VAL A 210 -6.14 0.04 -7.25
C VAL A 210 -6.30 -0.48 -5.82
N ASN A 211 -5.37 -1.34 -5.40
CA ASN A 211 -5.47 -2.06 -4.13
C ASN A 211 -5.22 -1.13 -2.94
N ALA A 212 -4.21 -0.26 -3.05
CA ALA A 212 -3.86 0.69 -2.02
C ALA A 212 -3.26 1.98 -2.58
N TYR A 213 -3.44 3.06 -1.82
CA TYR A 213 -2.76 4.34 -2.04
C TYR A 213 -1.90 4.68 -0.82
N LEU A 214 -0.63 5.01 -1.06
CA LEU A 214 0.32 5.50 -0.06
C LEU A 214 0.49 7.01 -0.25
N SER A 215 0.28 7.78 0.83
CA SER A 215 0.49 9.23 0.87
C SER A 215 1.59 9.61 1.84
N GLY A 216 2.42 10.61 1.49
CA GLY A 216 3.46 11.17 2.36
C GLY A 216 2.91 12.19 3.36
N GLN A 217 1.73 12.71 3.09
CA GLN A 217 0.99 13.64 3.91
C GLN A 217 -0.37 13.03 4.32
N GLY A 218 -0.76 13.23 5.58
CA GLY A 218 -2.05 12.81 6.13
C GLY A 218 -2.99 14.00 6.41
N CYS A 219 -4.26 13.71 6.69
CA CYS A 219 -5.26 14.71 7.06
C CYS A 219 -5.25 15.06 8.55
N ALA A 220 -4.38 15.99 8.93
CA ALA A 220 -4.47 16.91 10.07
C ALA A 220 -3.21 17.78 10.07
N SER A 221 -3.37 19.07 9.81
CA SER A 221 -2.32 20.09 9.79
C SER A 221 -2.01 20.61 11.20
N SER A 222 -0.74 20.93 11.46
CA SER A 222 -0.27 22.07 12.30
C SER A 222 1.23 22.01 12.59
N THR A 223 1.91 20.90 12.30
CA THR A 223 3.37 20.81 12.38
C THR A 223 3.86 20.11 11.13
N GLY A 224 4.86 20.65 10.44
CA GLY A 224 5.44 20.15 9.19
C GLY A 224 6.11 18.77 9.28
N LEU A 225 5.39 17.78 9.80
CA LEU A 225 5.80 16.40 10.00
C LEU A 225 5.08 15.55 8.96
N SER A 226 5.85 14.91 8.07
CA SER A 226 5.36 13.95 7.09
C SER A 226 4.81 12.72 7.82
N ILE A 227 3.48 12.69 8.01
CA ILE A 227 2.77 11.50 8.47
C ILE A 227 2.41 10.70 7.23
N LEU A 228 3.11 9.59 7.02
CA LEU A 228 2.75 8.63 5.98
C LEU A 228 1.34 8.08 6.25
N SER A 229 0.44 8.21 5.27
CA SER A 229 -0.93 7.72 5.34
C SER A 229 -1.15 6.60 4.33
N TYR A 230 -1.75 5.51 4.78
CA TYR A 230 -2.06 4.34 3.96
C TYR A 230 -3.57 4.21 3.79
N ILE A 231 -4.06 4.42 2.57
CA ILE A 231 -5.46 4.28 2.23
C ILE A 231 -5.67 2.93 1.55
N ARG A 232 -6.36 2.03 2.26
CA ARG A 232 -6.78 0.75 1.73
C ARG A 232 -8.01 0.93 0.87
N ASN A 233 -7.92 0.54 -0.41
CA ASN A 233 -8.99 0.70 -1.39
C ASN A 233 -9.54 2.14 -1.46
N PRO A 234 -9.06 2.99 -2.38
CA PRO A 234 -9.44 4.40 -2.48
C PRO A 234 -10.96 4.68 -2.59
N GLY A 235 -11.77 3.69 -2.98
CA GLY A 235 -13.22 3.78 -3.00
C GLY A 235 -13.87 3.78 -1.61
N LYS A 236 -13.29 3.06 -0.62
CA LYS A 236 -13.84 2.87 0.74
C LYS A 236 -12.98 3.59 1.79
N MET A 237 -13.00 4.92 1.77
CA MET A 237 -12.25 5.72 2.74
C MET A 237 -12.78 5.51 4.17
N ALA A 238 -11.90 5.10 5.07
CA ALA A 238 -12.06 5.31 6.51
C ALA A 238 -10.82 6.08 6.98
N ALA A 239 -11.01 7.27 7.54
CA ALA A 239 -9.91 8.06 8.07
C ALA A 239 -9.18 7.25 9.16
N PRO A 240 -7.84 7.22 9.18
CA PRO A 240 -7.12 6.65 10.31
C PRO A 240 -7.48 7.44 11.57
N SER A 241 -7.93 6.74 12.61
CA SER A 241 -8.32 7.35 13.90
C SER A 241 -7.19 8.23 14.45
N ALA A 242 -7.55 9.35 15.09
CA ALA A 242 -6.60 10.34 15.63
C ALA A 242 -5.50 9.74 16.55
N ARG A 243 -5.75 8.58 17.18
CA ARG A 243 -4.79 7.86 18.02
C ARG A 243 -3.65 7.18 17.24
N LEU A 244 -3.87 6.82 15.99
CA LEU A 244 -2.83 6.29 15.09
C LEU A 244 -1.83 7.40 14.68
N ARG A 245 -2.28 8.66 14.69
CA ARG A 245 -1.58 9.82 14.12
C ARG A 245 -0.40 10.31 14.98
N ARG A 246 -0.53 10.31 16.31
CA ARG A 246 0.55 10.73 17.25
C ARG A 246 1.69 9.71 17.38
N LYS A 247 1.47 8.44 17.04
CA LYS A 247 2.48 7.37 17.20
C LYS A 247 3.41 7.19 15.99
N LEU A 248 3.16 7.91 14.89
CA LEU A 248 3.94 7.78 13.66
C LEU A 248 5.01 8.87 13.49
N GLU A 249 5.16 9.80 14.45
CA GLU A 249 6.10 10.93 14.35
C GLU A 249 7.54 10.50 13.98
N ASP A 250 7.96 9.30 14.38
CA ASP A 250 9.20 8.65 13.95
C ASP A 250 8.95 7.15 13.69
N GLY A 251 8.20 6.79 12.65
CA GLY A 251 7.90 5.40 12.28
C GLY A 251 7.95 5.15 10.77
N PHE A 252 7.74 3.90 10.39
CA PHE A 252 7.65 3.46 9.00
C PHE A 252 6.65 2.31 8.87
N LEU A 253 6.25 1.99 7.64
CA LEU A 253 5.43 0.83 7.36
C LEU A 253 6.29 -0.31 6.84
N LEU A 254 6.06 -1.51 7.37
CA LEU A 254 6.54 -2.75 6.79
C LEU A 254 5.37 -3.41 6.05
N HIS A 255 5.57 -3.69 4.78
CA HIS A 255 4.59 -4.38 3.95
C HIS A 255 5.04 -5.81 3.70
N ARG A 256 4.10 -6.74 3.76
CA ARG A 256 4.24 -8.14 3.34
C ARG A 256 3.24 -8.38 2.22
N VAL A 257 3.74 -8.77 1.05
CA VAL A 257 2.93 -9.01 -0.14
C VAL A 257 3.08 -10.46 -0.57
N ASN A 258 1.97 -11.15 -0.73
CA ASN A 258 1.95 -12.48 -1.34
C ASN A 258 0.82 -12.58 -2.37
N SER A 259 0.55 -13.77 -2.87
CA SER A 259 -0.47 -13.98 -3.91
C SER A 259 -1.89 -13.67 -3.45
N LEU A 260 -2.18 -13.71 -2.15
CA LEU A 260 -3.54 -13.63 -1.58
C LEU A 260 -3.80 -12.36 -0.80
N GLU A 261 -2.76 -11.74 -0.23
CA GLU A 261 -2.91 -10.57 0.63
C GLU A 261 -1.69 -9.63 0.64
N ILE A 262 -1.97 -8.38 1.01
CA ILE A 262 -1.00 -7.37 1.44
C ILE A 262 -1.24 -7.10 2.92
N GLU A 263 -0.28 -7.45 3.77
CA GLU A 263 -0.28 -7.04 5.17
C GLU A 263 0.61 -5.82 5.37
N THR A 264 0.11 -4.80 6.05
CA THR A 264 0.86 -3.58 6.37
C THR A 264 0.94 -3.41 7.89
N TYR A 265 2.16 -3.31 8.39
CA TYR A 265 2.51 -3.16 9.80
C TYR A 265 3.03 -1.76 10.05
N ILE A 266 2.49 -1.08 11.05
CA ILE A 266 3.02 0.20 11.51
C ILE A 266 4.11 -0.07 12.55
N VAL A 267 5.34 0.31 12.23
CA VAL A 267 6.53 0.07 13.06
C VAL A 267 7.06 1.41 13.58
N THR A 268 7.20 1.54 14.89
CA THR A 268 7.78 2.73 15.51
C THR A 268 9.31 2.70 15.42
N SER A 269 9.98 3.83 15.66
CA SER A 269 11.45 3.90 15.78
C SER A 269 12.01 3.07 16.94
N ALA A 270 11.18 2.69 17.92
CA ALA A 270 11.54 1.72 18.97
C ALA A 270 11.44 0.25 18.50
N GLY A 271 10.84 0.01 17.32
CA GLY A 271 10.62 -1.32 16.75
C GLY A 271 9.32 -1.99 17.19
N GLU A 272 8.42 -1.25 17.84
CA GLU A 272 7.12 -1.76 18.23
C GLU A 272 6.15 -1.77 17.05
N VAL A 273 5.40 -2.86 16.91
CA VAL A 273 4.30 -2.94 15.94
C VAL A 273 3.03 -2.43 16.60
N VAL A 274 2.59 -1.23 16.25
CA VAL A 274 1.45 -0.56 16.90
C VAL A 274 0.12 -0.81 16.20
N HIS A 275 0.16 -1.22 14.94
CA HIS A 275 -1.03 -1.55 14.17
C HIS A 275 -0.70 -2.51 13.03
N LYS A 276 -1.67 -3.36 12.69
CA LYS A 276 -1.63 -4.27 11.54
C LYS A 276 -2.90 -4.10 10.73
N SER A 277 -2.74 -3.97 9.42
CA SER A 277 -3.84 -4.03 8.46
C SER A 277 -3.56 -5.11 7.42
N VAL A 278 -4.61 -5.77 6.91
CA VAL A 278 -4.51 -6.88 5.96
C VAL A 278 -5.46 -6.63 4.82
N LEU A 279 -5.00 -6.57 3.58
CA LEU A 279 -5.79 -6.46 2.35
C LEU A 279 -5.80 -7.79 1.62
N HIS A 280 -6.97 -8.38 1.45
CA HIS A 280 -7.12 -9.62 0.68
C HIS A 280 -7.35 -9.30 -0.80
N GLN A 281 -6.86 -10.19 -1.66
CA GLN A 281 -7.11 -10.12 -3.10
C GLN A 281 -8.61 -10.30 -3.31
N ARG A 282 -9.22 -9.38 -4.06
CA ARG A 282 -10.58 -9.63 -4.55
C ARG A 282 -10.45 -10.66 -5.68
N GLY A 283 -11.24 -11.72 -5.64
CA GLY A 283 -11.41 -12.55 -6.83
C GLY A 283 -11.86 -11.64 -7.96
N LYS A 284 -11.18 -11.70 -9.12
CA LYS A 284 -11.77 -11.15 -10.34
C LYS A 284 -13.07 -11.94 -10.54
N GLU A 285 -14.21 -11.26 -10.54
CA GLU A 285 -15.43 -11.88 -11.08
C GLU A 285 -15.08 -12.26 -12.52
N ILE A 286 -15.03 -13.58 -12.76
CA ILE A 286 -15.01 -14.12 -14.10
C ILE A 286 -16.45 -13.94 -14.56
N MET A 287 -16.67 -12.88 -15.34
CA MET A 287 -17.93 -12.61 -16.01
C MET A 287 -18.02 -13.47 -17.27
#